data_AF-A0A8T4J2G4-F1
#
_entry.id   AF-A0A8T4J2G4-F1
#
_cell.length_a   1.000
_cell.length_b   1.000
_cell.length_c   1.000
_cell.angle_alpha   90.00
_cell.angle_beta   90.00
_cell.angle_gamma   90.00
#
_symmetry.space_group_name_H-M   'P 1'
#
loop_
_entity.id
_entity.type
_entity.pdbx_description
1 polymer ?
#
loop_
_entity_poly.entity_id
_entity_poly.type
_entity_poly.pdbx_seq_one_letter_code
_entity_poly.pdbx_strand_id
1 'polypeptide(L)'
;RTELLDAPAENSFTWHGTGYRSVTTLWADRTAQLLRRRRVWTADDGSPPREQHSAWRLLFPQELRYFLTVHGFTVLELHDGPGPRTEPRWTEGDEPGRTADADRLHVVARRN
;
A
#
# COMPACT_ATOMS: atom_id res chain seq x y z
N ARG A 1 17.38 6.86 1.67
CA ARG A 1 16.00 7.12 2.11
C ARG A 1 15.55 5.89 2.88
N THR A 2 15.71 5.90 4.22
CA THR A 2 15.50 4.73 5.09
C THR A 2 14.61 5.05 6.30
N GLU A 3 14.10 6.28 6.39
CA GLU A 3 13.42 6.81 7.58
C GLU A 3 12.14 6.04 7.95
N LEU A 4 11.53 5.31 7.01
CA LEU A 4 10.22 4.68 7.19
C LEU A 4 10.21 3.49 8.17
N LEU A 5 11.38 2.85 8.40
CA LEU A 5 11.49 1.65 9.25
C LEU A 5 12.30 1.91 10.53
N ASP A 6 12.85 3.10 10.68
CA ASP A 6 13.86 3.39 11.71
C ASP A 6 13.22 3.62 13.09
N ALA A 7 12.01 4.20 13.13
CA ALA A 7 11.29 4.47 14.37
C ALA A 7 9.77 4.44 14.18
N PRO A 8 8.99 4.26 15.27
CA PRO A 8 7.56 4.47 15.22
C PRO A 8 7.21 5.90 14.79
N ALA A 9 6.24 6.04 13.89
CA ALA A 9 5.74 7.34 13.44
C ALA A 9 4.45 7.70 14.19
N GLU A 10 4.40 8.91 14.74
CA GLU A 10 3.23 9.46 15.41
C GLU A 10 2.41 10.35 14.48
N ASN A 11 1.09 10.35 14.65
CA ASN A 11 0.19 11.26 13.96
C ASN A 11 -1.03 11.55 14.84
N SER A 12 -1.62 12.74 14.70
CA SER A 12 -2.81 13.14 15.45
C SER A 12 -3.75 13.99 14.61
N PHE A 13 -5.05 13.86 14.83
CA PHE A 13 -6.07 14.73 14.24
C PHE A 13 -7.30 14.82 15.13
N THR A 14 -8.16 15.81 14.90
CA THR A 14 -9.45 15.93 15.58
C THR A 14 -10.58 15.60 14.62
N TRP A 15 -11.53 14.77 15.04
CA TRP A 15 -12.71 14.41 14.26
C TRP A 15 -13.96 14.44 15.15
N HIS A 16 -14.98 15.19 14.72
CA HIS A 16 -16.17 15.51 15.51
C HIS A 16 -15.88 15.91 16.96
N GLY A 17 -14.86 16.74 17.17
CA GLY A 17 -14.47 17.23 18.50
C GLY A 17 -13.67 16.23 19.36
N THR A 18 -13.45 15.00 18.88
CA THR A 18 -12.60 14.02 19.57
C THR A 18 -11.19 14.05 18.98
N GLY A 19 -10.19 14.19 19.84
CA GLY A 19 -8.78 14.06 19.45
C GLY A 19 -8.41 12.59 19.28
N TYR A 20 -7.80 12.26 18.15
CA TYR A 20 -7.27 10.94 17.82
C TYR A 20 -5.77 11.03 17.68
N ARG A 21 -5.06 10.05 18.25
CA ARG A 21 -3.61 9.88 18.10
C ARG A 21 -3.34 8.49 17.58
N SER A 22 -2.28 8.35 16.79
CA SER A 22 -1.82 7.06 16.30
C SER A 22 -0.31 6.94 16.42
N VAL A 23 0.14 5.76 16.84
CA VAL A 23 1.55 5.35 16.78
C VAL A 23 1.65 4.21 15.78
N THR A 24 2.48 4.38 14.76
CA THR A 24 2.65 3.44 13.65
C THR A 24 4.03 2.81 13.71
N THR A 25 4.11 1.49 13.86
CA THR A 25 5.34 0.73 13.73
C THR A 25 5.32 -0.07 12.44
N LEU A 26 6.39 0.03 11.66
CA LEU A 26 6.59 -0.72 10.42
C LEU A 26 7.79 -1.65 10.58
N TRP A 27 7.73 -2.84 9.97
CA TRP A 27 8.87 -3.74 9.91
C TRP A 27 8.79 -4.65 8.69
N ALA A 28 9.96 -5.04 8.18
CA ALA A 28 10.08 -5.99 7.09
C ALA A 28 10.15 -7.43 7.63
N ASP A 29 9.14 -8.24 7.32
CA ASP A 29 9.19 -9.69 7.44
C ASP A 29 9.77 -10.25 6.15
N ARG A 30 11.11 -10.37 6.14
CA ARG A 30 11.88 -10.76 4.94
C ARG A 30 11.56 -12.18 4.50
N THR A 31 11.36 -13.10 5.45
CA THR A 31 11.02 -14.50 5.16
C THR A 31 9.67 -14.61 4.44
N ALA A 32 8.69 -13.79 4.84
CA ALA A 32 7.40 -13.74 4.16
C ALA A 32 7.36 -12.76 2.98
N GLN A 33 8.43 -12.01 2.70
CA GLN A 33 8.44 -10.91 1.70
C GLN A 33 7.32 -9.88 1.97
N LEU A 34 7.10 -9.52 3.23
CA LEU A 34 6.04 -8.58 3.64
C LEU A 34 6.62 -7.33 4.32
N LEU A 35 6.07 -6.16 3.98
CA LEU A 35 6.09 -5.01 4.87
C LEU A 35 4.87 -5.12 5.79
N ARG A 36 5.09 -5.16 7.10
CA ARG A 36 4.05 -5.23 8.11
C ARG A 36 3.90 -3.88 8.81
N ARG A 37 2.66 -3.57 9.22
CA ARG A 37 2.31 -2.40 10.01
C ARG A 37 1.45 -2.80 11.20
N ARG A 38 1.80 -2.26 12.37
CA ARG A 38 0.91 -2.15 13.53
C ARG A 38 0.68 -0.67 13.78
N ARG A 39 -0.58 -0.25 13.81
CA ARG A 39 -0.98 1.10 14.19
C ARG A 39 -1.86 1.01 15.43
N VAL A 40 -1.43 1.66 16.51
CA VAL A 40 -2.21 1.78 17.74
C VAL A 40 -2.89 3.14 17.73
N TRP A 41 -4.20 3.16 17.90
CA TRP A 41 -5.03 4.36 17.96
C TRP A 41 -5.48 4.62 19.39
N THR A 42 -5.41 5.86 19.85
CA THR A 42 -6.01 6.32 21.10
C THR A 42 -6.92 7.50 20.81
N ALA A 43 -7.98 7.65 21.60
CA ALA A 43 -8.93 8.75 21.48
C ALA A 43 -9.16 9.42 22.84
N ASP A 44 -9.45 10.71 22.81
CA ASP A 44 -9.68 11.50 24.03
C ASP A 44 -11.09 11.28 24.63
N ASP A 45 -11.94 10.49 23.97
CA ASP A 45 -13.30 10.13 24.42
C ASP A 45 -13.33 9.04 25.51
N GLY A 46 -12.16 8.61 25.99
CA GLY A 46 -12.02 7.57 27.01
C GLY A 46 -12.21 6.15 26.49
N SER A 47 -12.40 5.94 25.19
CA SER A 47 -12.46 4.62 24.60
C SER A 47 -11.10 3.91 24.66
N PRO A 48 -11.08 2.56 24.80
CA PRO A 48 -9.83 1.82 24.87
C PRO A 48 -9.05 1.91 23.55
N PRO A 49 -7.71 1.85 23.59
CA PRO A 49 -6.91 1.86 22.38
C PRO A 49 -7.28 0.76 21.39
N ARG A 50 -7.21 1.06 20.09
CA ARG A 50 -7.51 0.12 19.00
C ARG A 50 -6.27 -0.18 18.20
N GLU A 51 -6.04 -1.47 17.91
CA GLU A 51 -4.95 -1.90 17.05
C GLU A 51 -5.44 -2.18 15.63
N GLN A 52 -4.69 -1.68 14.66
CA GLN A 52 -4.85 -1.97 13.25
C GLN A 52 -3.59 -2.64 12.73
N HIS A 53 -3.75 -3.86 12.22
CA HIS A 53 -2.67 -4.62 11.59
C HIS A 53 -2.84 -4.60 10.07
N SER A 54 -1.75 -4.44 9.34
CA SER A 54 -1.75 -4.45 7.87
C SER A 54 -0.47 -5.08 7.35
N ALA A 55 -0.51 -5.68 6.17
CA ALA A 55 0.66 -6.21 5.50
C ALA A 55 0.58 -5.98 3.99
N TRP A 56 1.72 -5.71 3.37
CA TRP A 56 1.88 -5.53 1.93
C TRP A 56 2.98 -6.45 1.42
N ARG A 57 2.78 -7.07 0.26
CA ARG A 57 3.81 -7.87 -0.40
C ARG A 57 4.85 -6.94 -1.03
N LEU A 58 6.12 -7.24 -0.78
CA LEU A 58 7.26 -6.53 -1.33
C LEU A 58 7.71 -7.20 -2.63
N LEU A 59 7.02 -6.90 -3.73
CA LEU A 59 7.37 -7.44 -5.05
C LEU A 59 8.13 -6.39 -5.86
N PHE A 60 9.19 -6.83 -6.52
CA PHE A 60 9.71 -6.09 -7.65
C PHE A 60 8.68 -6.08 -8.80
N PRO A 61 8.67 -5.03 -9.63
CA PRO A 61 7.82 -4.96 -10.82
C PRO A 61 7.88 -6.21 -11.71
N GLN A 62 9.07 -6.81 -11.85
CA GLN A 62 9.26 -8.02 -12.66
C GLN A 62 8.67 -9.26 -12.01
N GLU A 63 8.78 -9.42 -10.68
CA GLU A 63 8.15 -10.52 -9.96
C GLU A 63 6.62 -10.47 -10.11
N LEU A 64 6.04 -9.28 -9.97
CA LEU A 64 4.60 -9.09 -10.15
C LEU A 64 4.15 -9.47 -11.57
N ARG A 65 4.87 -9.03 -12.60
CA ARG A 65 4.61 -9.42 -14.00
C ARG A 65 4.70 -10.93 -14.18
N TYR A 66 5.77 -11.55 -13.67
CA TYR A 66 5.97 -12.99 -13.77
C TYR A 66 4.80 -13.77 -13.15
N PHE A 67 4.41 -13.46 -11.91
CA PHE A 67 3.31 -14.16 -11.25
C PHE A 67 1.99 -13.99 -12.00
N LEU A 68 1.67 -12.78 -12.47
CA LEU A 68 0.46 -12.54 -13.26
C LEU A 68 0.47 -13.36 -14.56
N THR A 69 1.58 -13.37 -15.30
CA THR A 69 1.70 -14.15 -16.53
C THR A 69 1.55 -15.65 -16.31
N VAL A 70 2.21 -16.21 -15.28
CA VAL A 70 2.10 -17.64 -14.94
C VAL A 70 0.67 -18.02 -14.55
N HIS A 71 -0.09 -17.09 -13.96
CA HIS A 71 -1.50 -17.29 -13.64
C HIS A 71 -2.48 -16.90 -14.75
N GLY A 72 -1.99 -16.72 -15.98
CA GLY A 72 -2.84 -16.48 -17.15
C GLY A 72 -3.39 -15.07 -17.23
N PHE A 73 -2.63 -14.07 -16.79
CA PHE A 73 -2.96 -12.67 -16.97
C PHE A 73 -1.95 -11.97 -17.89
N THR A 74 -2.46 -11.11 -18.75
CA THR A 74 -1.67 -10.13 -19.49
C THR A 74 -1.67 -8.81 -18.72
N VAL A 75 -0.48 -8.30 -18.36
CA VAL A 75 -0.33 -6.97 -17.75
C VAL A 75 -0.48 -5.91 -18.83
N LEU A 76 -1.45 -5.02 -18.67
CA LEU A 76 -1.73 -3.93 -19.62
C LEU A 76 -1.04 -2.64 -19.20
N GLU A 77 -1.13 -2.31 -17.91
CA GLU A 77 -0.53 -1.10 -17.34
C GLU A 77 0.11 -1.38 -15.97
N LEU A 78 1.16 -0.62 -15.66
CA LEU A 78 1.80 -0.59 -14.36
C LEU A 78 2.09 0.87 -13.98
N HIS A 79 1.70 1.26 -12.78
CA HIS A 79 1.86 2.62 -12.25
C HIS A 79 2.53 2.57 -10.89
N ASP A 80 3.51 3.44 -10.65
CA ASP A 80 4.10 3.70 -9.33
C ASP A 80 3.54 4.97 -8.66
N GLY A 81 2.68 5.70 -9.37
CA GLY A 81 1.76 6.69 -8.84
C GLY A 81 0.36 6.13 -8.59
N PRO A 82 -0.65 7.01 -8.41
CA PRO A 82 -2.05 6.60 -8.40
C PRO A 82 -2.38 5.82 -9.69
N GLY A 83 -2.92 4.62 -9.53
CA GLY A 83 -3.46 3.87 -10.67
C GLY A 83 -4.69 4.54 -11.29
N PRO A 84 -5.17 4.03 -12.44
CA PRO A 84 -6.35 4.56 -13.10
C PRO A 84 -7.57 4.46 -12.19
N ARG A 85 -8.48 5.42 -12.33
CA ARG A 85 -9.76 5.40 -11.62
C ARG A 85 -10.61 4.23 -12.14
N THR A 86 -11.42 3.67 -11.26
CA THR A 86 -12.43 2.66 -11.63
C THR A 86 -13.69 3.29 -12.23
N GLU A 87 -13.87 4.60 -12.04
CA GLU A 87 -14.96 5.41 -12.59
C GLU A 87 -14.39 6.68 -13.26
N PRO A 88 -14.74 6.96 -14.54
CA PRO A 88 -15.49 6.11 -15.46
C PRO A 88 -14.78 4.77 -15.73
N ARG A 89 -15.48 3.82 -16.36
CA ARG A 89 -14.89 2.50 -16.68
C ARG A 89 -13.58 2.70 -17.42
N TRP A 90 -12.52 2.08 -16.91
CA TRP A 90 -11.19 2.09 -17.54
C TRP A 90 -11.25 1.56 -18.98
N THR A 91 -10.45 2.17 -19.86
CA THR A 91 -10.26 1.78 -21.26
C THR A 91 -8.77 1.61 -21.54
N GLU A 92 -8.43 0.59 -22.31
CA GLU A 92 -7.04 0.35 -22.76
C GLU A 92 -6.56 1.50 -23.66
N GLY A 93 -5.36 2.02 -23.42
CA GLY A 93 -4.76 3.06 -24.27
C GLY A 93 -3.88 4.09 -23.55
N ASP A 94 -3.87 4.11 -22.22
CA ASP A 94 -2.93 4.97 -21.49
C ASP A 94 -1.52 4.37 -21.51
N GLU A 95 -0.51 5.23 -21.70
CA GLU A 95 0.89 4.77 -21.64
C GLU A 95 1.18 4.23 -20.23
N PRO A 96 1.83 3.05 -20.09
CA PRO A 96 2.30 2.60 -18.78
C PRO A 96 3.28 3.62 -18.20
N GLY A 97 3.31 3.72 -16.86
CA GLY A 97 4.28 4.53 -16.16
C GLY A 97 5.71 4.21 -16.62
N ARG A 98 6.52 5.26 -16.83
CA ARG A 98 7.92 5.11 -17.29
C ARG A 98 8.86 4.64 -16.19
N THR A 99 8.44 4.77 -14.94
CA THR A 99 9.16 4.36 -13.74
C THR A 99 8.34 3.35 -12.95
N ALA A 100 9.01 2.64 -12.05
CA ALA A 100 8.38 1.72 -11.12
C ALA A 100 9.14 1.70 -9.78
N ASP A 101 9.58 2.86 -9.32
CA ASP A 101 10.53 3.02 -8.20
C ASP A 101 9.91 3.65 -6.94
N ALA A 102 8.60 3.94 -6.96
CA ALA A 102 7.87 4.36 -5.76
C ALA A 102 7.47 3.19 -4.85
N ASP A 103 7.00 3.52 -3.65
CA ASP A 103 6.69 2.55 -2.58
C ASP A 103 5.45 1.68 -2.82
N ARG A 104 4.62 2.02 -3.82
CA ARG A 104 3.39 1.32 -4.15
C ARG A 104 3.24 1.17 -5.65
N LEU A 105 2.86 -0.03 -6.07
CA LEU A 105 2.51 -0.32 -7.45
C LEU A 105 1.00 -0.52 -7.61
N HIS A 106 0.44 0.01 -8.69
CA HIS A 106 -0.89 -0.28 -9.19
C HIS A 106 -0.76 -1.01 -10.52
N VAL A 107 -1.54 -2.08 -10.72
CA VAL A 107 -1.49 -2.89 -11.92
C VAL A 107 -2.88 -3.03 -12.53
N VAL A 108 -2.96 -2.89 -13.85
CA VAL A 108 -4.13 -3.30 -14.63
C VAL A 108 -3.75 -4.55 -15.41
N ALA A 109 -4.53 -5.62 -15.24
CA ALA A 109 -4.29 -6.89 -15.89
C ALA A 109 -5.59 -7.50 -16.42
N ARG A 110 -5.50 -8.16 -17.57
CA ARG A 110 -6.61 -8.87 -18.20
C ARG A 110 -6.35 -10.36 -18.10
N ARG A 111 -7.38 -11.12 -17.70
CA ARG A 111 -7.34 -12.59 -17.73
C ARG A 111 -7.32 -13.06 -19.19
N ASN A 112 -6.39 -13.95 -19.50
CA ASN A 112 -6.28 -14.64 -20.79
C ASN A 112 -7.47 -15.59 -21.01
#